data_AF-A0A7J0BYZ7-F1
#
_entry.id   AF-A0A7J0BYZ7-F1
#
_cell.length_a   1.000
_cell.length_b   1.000
_cell.length_c   1.000
_cell.angle_alpha   90.00
_cell.angle_beta   90.00
_cell.angle_gamma   90.00
#
_symmetry.space_group_name_H-M   'P 1'
#
loop_
_entity.id
_entity.type
_entity.pdbx_description
1 polymer ?
#
loop_
_entity_poly.entity_id
_entity_poly.type
_entity_poly.pdbx_seq_one_letter_code
_entity_poly.pdbx_strand_id
1 'polypeptide(L)' 'MGMRAEMVRAKVMRVKGAKMRADGAALGDERLKAEGQRYQAAARAAEDRARASRSGPRL' A
#
# COMPACT_ATOMS: atom_id res chain seq x y z
N MET A 1 2.81 -5.55 -17.69
CA MET A 1 1.67 -4.90 -16.99
C MET A 1 1.92 -3.40 -16.98
N GLY A 2 0.95 -2.58 -17.38
CA GLY A 2 1.15 -1.13 -17.56
C GLY A 2 1.20 -0.34 -16.23
N MET A 3 1.98 0.75 -16.22
CA MET A 3 2.23 1.63 -15.06
C MET A 3 0.95 2.09 -14.32
N ARG A 4 -0.17 2.26 -15.03
CA ARG A 4 -1.47 2.65 -14.44
C ARG A 4 -2.05 1.53 -13.56
N ALA A 5 -1.93 0.27 -13.97
CA ALA A 5 -2.44 -0.87 -13.20
C ALA A 5 -1.65 -1.06 -11.90
N GLU A 6 -0.33 -0.81 -11.92
CA GLU A 6 0.54 -0.83 -10.73
C GLU A 6 0.15 0.27 -9.72
N MET A 7 -0.07 1.51 -10.18
CA MET A 7 -0.53 2.59 -9.30
C MET A 7 -1.92 2.33 -8.71
N VAL A 8 -2.85 1.77 -9.50
CA VAL A 8 -4.19 1.40 -8.99
C VAL A 8 -4.07 0.32 -7.93
N ARG A 9 -3.26 -0.72 -8.15
CA ARG A 9 -3.02 -1.77 -7.15
C ARG A 9 -2.40 -1.20 -5.87
N ALA A 10 -1.42 -0.30 -5.97
CA ALA A 10 -0.82 0.35 -4.81
C ALA A 10 -1.86 1.13 -3.98
N LYS A 11 -2.73 1.90 -4.64
CA LYS A 11 -3.83 2.61 -3.97
C LYS A 11 -4.83 1.67 -3.31
N VAL A 12 -5.23 0.58 -3.98
CA VAL A 12 -6.14 -0.42 -3.42
C VAL A 12 -5.54 -1.07 -2.17
N MET A 13 -4.26 -1.44 -2.20
CA MET A 13 -3.55 -2.01 -1.05
C MET A 13 -3.50 -1.03 0.13
N ARG A 14 -3.30 0.26 -0.15
CA ARG A 14 -3.30 1.32 0.87
C ARG A 14 -4.66 1.46 1.55
N VAL A 15 -5.74 1.48 0.77
CA VAL A 15 -7.12 1.55 1.30
C VAL A 15 -7.46 0.30 2.10
N LYS A 16 -7.13 -0.89 1.59
CA LYS A 16 -7.33 -2.16 2.29
C LYS A 16 -6.61 -2.17 3.65
N GLY A 17 -5.34 -1.75 3.68
CA GLY A 17 -4.56 -1.68 4.91
C GLY A 17 -5.09 -0.66 5.91
N ALA A 18 -5.60 0.49 5.45
CA ALA A 18 -6.25 1.48 6.30
C ALA A 18 -7.55 0.93 6.93
N LYS A 19 -8.39 0.26 6.13
CA LYS A 19 -9.61 -0.40 6.60
C LYS A 19 -9.31 -1.45 7.67
N MET A 20 -8.38 -2.37 7.40
CA MET A 20 -8.01 -3.42 8.36
C MET A 20 -7.43 -2.86 9.67
N ARG A 21 -6.66 -1.77 9.60
CA ARG A 21 -6.20 -1.09 10.81
C ARG A 21 -7.33 -0.47 11.62
N ALA A 22 -8.28 0.18 10.94
CA ALA A 22 -9.44 0.80 11.59
C ALA A 22 -10.35 -0.27 12.22
N ASP A 23 -10.68 -1.31 11.46
CA ASP A 23 -11.49 -2.44 11.91
C ASP A 23 -10.80 -3.17 13.08
N GLY A 24 -9.50 -3.47 12.98
CA GLY A 24 -8.74 -4.10 14.06
C GLY A 24 -8.65 -3.26 15.32
N ALA A 25 -8.54 -1.93 15.19
CA ALA A 25 -8.59 -1.02 16.34
C ALA A 25 -9.99 -0.98 16.99
N ALA A 26 -11.06 -0.98 16.18
CA ALA A 26 -12.43 -0.94 16.66
C ALA A 26 -12.86 -2.26 17.31
N LEU A 27 -12.38 -3.40 16.79
CA LEU A 27 -12.71 -4.74 17.27
C LEU A 27 -11.76 -5.27 18.36
N GLY A 28 -10.69 -4.52 18.69
CA GLY A 28 -9.64 -5.01 19.59
C GLY A 28 -8.81 -6.17 19.02
N ASP A 29 -8.88 -6.40 17.71
CA ASP A 29 -8.16 -7.47 17.02
C ASP A 29 -6.77 -6.99 16.55
N GLU A 30 -5.76 -7.28 17.37
CA GLU A 30 -4.36 -6.95 17.09
C GLU A 30 -3.82 -7.63 15.83
N ARG A 31 -4.31 -8.82 15.47
CA ARG A 31 -3.87 -9.52 14.25
C ARG A 31 -4.37 -8.78 13.02
N LEU A 32 -5.62 -8.36 13.03
CA LEU A 32 -6.21 -7.57 11.94
C LEU A 32 -5.51 -6.21 11.80
N LYS A 33 -5.17 -5.57 12.92
CA LYS A 33 -4.39 -4.33 12.96
C LYS A 33 -2.98 -4.52 12.36
N ALA A 34 -2.29 -5.60 12.71
CA ALA A 34 -0.96 -5.94 12.19
C ALA A 34 -0.99 -6.25 10.69
N GLU A 35 -2.03 -6.94 10.22
CA GLU A 35 -2.22 -7.23 8.81
C GLU A 35 -2.43 -5.94 8.00
N GLY A 36 -3.23 -5.00 8.52
CA GLY A 36 -3.39 -3.68 7.92
C GLY A 36 -2.09 -2.86 7.81
N GLN A 37 -1.15 -3.03 8.76
CA GLN A 37 0.18 -2.42 8.68
C GLN A 37 1.02 -3.03 7.55
N ARG A 38 0.99 -4.35 7.38
CA ARG A 38 1.69 -5.04 6.28
C ARG A 38 1.20 -4.58 4.91
N TYR A 39 -0.11 -4.45 4.73
CA TYR A 39 -0.68 -3.93 3.49
C TYR A 39 -0.25 -2.50 3.18
N GLN A 40 -0.17 -1.62 4.19
CA GLN A 40 0.34 -0.26 3.98
C GLN A 40 1.85 -0.21 3.69
N ALA A 41 2.65 -1.05 4.33
CA ALA A 41 4.08 -1.15 4.03
C ALA A 41 4.32 -1.62 2.58
N ALA A 42 3.57 -2.63 2.13
CA ALA A 42 3.63 -3.12 0.75
C ALA A 42 3.17 -2.05 -0.25
N ALA A 43 2.10 -1.31 0.04
CA ALA A 43 1.65 -0.20 -0.79
C ALA A 43 2.73 0.88 -0.92
N ARG A 44 3.37 1.26 0.20
CA ARG A 44 4.44 2.25 0.20
C ARG A 44 5.65 1.81 -0.63
N ALA A 45 6.07 0.55 -0.49
CA ALA A 45 7.16 0.00 -1.30
C ALA A 45 6.83 0.00 -2.80
N ALA A 46 5.58 -0.26 -3.17
CA ALA A 46 5.13 -0.20 -4.56
C ALA A 46 5.08 1.26 -5.08
N GLU A 47 4.64 2.21 -4.26
CA GLU A 47 4.66 3.65 -4.60
C GLU A 47 6.10 4.16 -4.78
N ASP A 48 7.03 3.80 -3.89
CA ASP A 48 8.45 4.16 -3.99
C ASP A 48 9.10 3.58 -5.25
N ARG A 49 8.83 2.31 -5.58
CA ARG A 49 9.29 1.70 -6.85
C ARG A 49 8.71 2.42 -8.06
N ALA A 50 7.41 2.70 -8.06
CA ALA A 50 6.77 3.42 -9.16
C ALA A 50 7.33 4.85 -9.31
N ARG A 51 7.67 5.52 -8.21
CA ARG A 51 8.29 6.85 -8.20
C ARG A 51 9.73 6.83 -8.69
N ALA A 52 10.52 5.82 -8.29
CA ALA A 52 11.87 5.60 -8.78
C ALA A 52 11.85 5.33 -10.30
N SER A 53 10.94 4.49 -10.78
CA SER A 53 10.77 4.24 -12.22
C SER A 53 10.25 5.44 -13.00
N ARG A 54 9.53 6.38 -12.36
CA ARG A 54 9.10 7.64 -12.98
C ARG A 54 10.23 8.68 -13.02
N SER A 55 11.22 8.56 -12.14
CA SER A 55 12.49 9.31 -12.20
C SER A 55 13.49 8.50 -13.04
N GLY A 56 13.19 8.32 -14.34
CA GLY A 56 14.23 7.92 -15.28
C GLY A 56 15.42 8.90 -15.18
N PRO A 57 16.67 8.46 -15.39
CA PRO A 57 17.82 9.34 -15.30
C PRO A 57 17.55 10.55 -16.20
N ARG A 58 17.59 11.75 -15.61
CA ARG A 58 17.74 12.97 -16.39
C ARG A 58 19.13 12.88 -17.03
N LEU A 59 19.19 12.34 -18.24
CA LEU A 59 20.28 12.53 -19.20
C LEU A 59 20.08 13.89 -19.86
#